data_AF-A0A6C0C389-F1
#
_entry.id   AF-A0A6C0C389-F1
#
_cell.length_a   1.000
_cell.length_b   1.000
_cell.length_c   1.000
_cell.angle_alpha   90.00
_cell.angle_beta   90.00
_cell.angle_gamma   90.00
#
_symmetry.space_group_name_H-M   'P 1'
#
loop_
_entity.id
_entity.type
_entity.pdbx_description
1 polymer ?
#
loop_
_entity_poly.entity_id
_entity_poly.type
_entity_poly.pdbx_seq_one_letter_code
_entity_poly.pdbx_strand_id
1 'polypeptide(L)'
;MTYSIDIFNKEYDFTLNDKVNTTIEYLNKQFQDSANRNYRRGGKREYDPNFTVTKFEKKSEIQQHIGEIKTLLNKLTDKTFDKISEEIFTLLDKIEDNDDKFEEVSKVIFKIVSSNSCFSYIYAKLYKQLVEKYEIFMKKIDICLEMNNKLIYNFVQVSSDENYDEFCKMNEDKQKRRALVSFLSNACLLKLIDLSVIIKYVNDLLNSVYQEMNKEDNRMVVEEVAEVIYIFITICNKMLKDTEEYNGFLNNIKILSELKVNDYQSCSSRAKFKYLDILDFVKKH
;
A
#
# COMPACT_ATOMS: atom_id res chain seq x y z
N MET A 1 -3.74 25.28 -34.55
CA MET A 1 -2.62 26.11 -34.07
C MET A 1 -1.34 25.47 -34.57
N THR A 2 -0.66 26.10 -35.51
CA THR A 2 0.62 25.64 -36.07
C THR A 2 1.71 26.00 -35.08
N TYR A 3 2.41 25.00 -34.53
CA TYR A 3 3.61 25.25 -33.72
C TYR A 3 4.72 25.69 -34.67
N SER A 4 4.85 26.99 -34.93
CA SER A 4 6.00 27.52 -35.68
C SER A 4 7.15 27.83 -34.72
N ILE A 5 8.31 27.22 -34.99
CA ILE A 5 9.61 27.50 -34.34
C ILE A 5 9.99 28.99 -34.45
N ASP A 6 9.46 29.70 -35.45
CA ASP A 6 9.73 31.12 -35.68
C ASP A 6 9.33 32.03 -34.51
N ILE A 7 8.41 31.56 -33.63
CA ILE A 7 7.98 32.31 -32.45
C ILE A 7 9.05 32.26 -31.35
N PHE A 8 9.77 31.15 -31.21
CA PHE A 8 10.80 30.97 -30.17
C PHE A 8 12.14 31.65 -30.51
N ASN A 9 12.52 31.69 -31.79
CA ASN A 9 13.78 32.30 -32.24
C ASN A 9 13.78 33.84 -32.19
N LYS A 10 12.63 34.48 -31.99
CA LYS A 10 12.52 35.95 -31.93
C LYS A 10 12.89 36.55 -30.57
N GLU A 11 12.87 35.76 -29.50
CA GLU A 11 13.13 36.23 -28.13
C GLU A 11 14.43 35.69 -27.51
N TYR A 12 15.02 34.61 -28.02
CA TYR A 12 16.27 34.05 -27.49
C TYR A 12 17.20 33.60 -28.62
N ASP A 13 18.47 34.05 -28.57
CA ASP A 13 19.51 33.71 -29.53
C ASP A 13 20.06 32.32 -29.24
N PHE A 14 19.32 31.29 -29.66
CA PHE A 14 19.75 29.91 -29.55
C PHE A 14 19.48 29.16 -30.85
N THR A 15 20.44 28.32 -31.26
CA THR A 15 20.30 27.43 -32.41
C THR A 15 19.95 26.03 -31.91
N LEU A 16 18.77 25.54 -32.32
CA LEU A 16 18.38 24.15 -32.10
C LEU A 16 19.35 23.23 -32.87
N ASN A 17 19.86 22.21 -32.18
CA ASN A 17 20.67 21.18 -32.82
C ASN A 17 19.84 20.44 -33.89
N ASP A 18 20.48 20.08 -35.00
CA ASP A 18 19.86 19.40 -36.16
C ASP A 18 18.99 18.20 -35.79
N LYS A 19 19.36 17.43 -34.75
CA LYS A 19 18.53 16.31 -34.27
C LYS A 19 17.17 16.76 -33.74
N VAL A 20 17.11 17.90 -33.05
CA VAL A 20 15.87 18.46 -32.50
C VAL A 20 15.02 19.04 -33.62
N ASN A 21 15.63 19.75 -34.57
CA ASN A 21 14.94 20.25 -35.77
C ASN A 21 14.31 19.11 -36.57
N THR A 22 15.08 18.04 -36.81
CA THR A 22 14.61 16.82 -37.50
C THR A 22 13.42 16.18 -36.77
N THR A 23 13.45 16.17 -35.43
CA THR A 23 12.38 15.60 -34.60
C THR A 23 11.11 16.46 -34.68
N ILE A 24 11.24 17.79 -34.65
CA ILE A 24 10.09 18.70 -34.77
C ILE A 24 9.48 18.63 -36.17
N GLU A 25 10.30 18.55 -37.22
CA GLU A 25 9.81 18.33 -38.59
C GLU A 25 9.07 16.99 -38.74
N TYR A 26 9.59 15.92 -38.12
CA TYR A 26 8.95 14.61 -38.10
C TYR A 26 7.58 14.64 -37.40
N LEU A 27 7.50 15.29 -36.24
CA LEU A 27 6.24 15.43 -35.50
C LEU A 27 5.24 16.31 -36.25
N ASN A 28 5.68 17.42 -36.84
CA ASN A 28 4.83 18.28 -37.66
C ASN A 28 4.28 17.53 -38.87
N LYS A 29 5.05 16.63 -39.50
CA LYS A 29 4.55 15.74 -40.56
C LYS A 29 3.51 14.73 -40.06
N GLN A 30 3.65 14.20 -38.84
CA GLN A 30 2.68 13.25 -38.28
C GLN A 30 1.34 13.90 -37.90
N PHE A 31 1.34 15.18 -37.49
CA PHE A 31 0.17 15.83 -36.89
C PHE A 31 -0.50 16.91 -37.76
N GLN A 32 0.03 17.20 -38.96
CA GLN A 32 -0.49 18.25 -39.86
C GLN A 32 -1.96 18.06 -40.28
N ASP A 33 -2.50 16.83 -40.28
CA ASP A 33 -3.83 16.55 -40.78
C ASP A 33 -4.93 16.43 -39.71
N SER A 34 -4.61 16.64 -38.42
CA SER A 34 -5.58 16.46 -37.32
C SER A 34 -6.66 17.55 -37.24
N ALA A 35 -6.53 18.65 -37.98
CA ALA A 35 -7.50 19.74 -37.95
C ALA A 35 -8.54 19.71 -39.09
N ASN A 36 -8.48 18.77 -40.05
CA ASN A 36 -9.39 18.81 -41.19
C ASN A 36 -9.78 17.43 -41.75
N ARG A 37 -11.03 17.04 -41.42
CA ARG A 37 -11.94 16.15 -42.16
C ARG A 37 -11.79 14.63 -42.06
N ASN A 38 -12.92 14.02 -41.70
CA ASN A 38 -13.58 12.88 -42.36
C ASN A 38 -12.68 11.77 -42.89
N TYR A 39 -12.70 10.65 -42.14
CA TYR A 39 -12.36 9.28 -42.53
C TYR A 39 -12.11 9.03 -44.04
N ARG A 40 -10.86 8.71 -44.39
CA ARG A 40 -10.54 7.78 -45.48
C ARG A 40 -9.85 6.55 -44.89
N ARG A 41 -10.63 5.47 -44.72
CA ARG A 41 -10.13 4.10 -44.54
C ARG A 41 -9.48 3.70 -45.86
N GLY A 42 -8.14 3.71 -45.96
CA GLY A 42 -7.47 3.30 -47.20
C GLY A 42 -5.95 3.42 -47.26
N GLY A 43 -5.28 4.02 -46.28
CA GLY A 43 -3.81 4.05 -46.24
C GLY A 43 -3.24 2.76 -45.65
N LYS A 44 -2.42 2.02 -46.40
CA LYS A 44 -1.53 1.00 -45.83
C LYS A 44 -0.61 1.69 -44.83
N ARG A 45 -0.67 1.31 -43.56
CA ARG A 45 0.28 1.78 -42.54
C ARG A 45 1.68 1.38 -42.98
N GLU A 46 2.61 2.33 -43.01
CA GLU A 46 4.03 2.03 -43.23
C GLU A 46 4.54 1.16 -42.08
N TYR A 47 5.23 0.06 -42.43
CA TYR A 47 5.81 -0.87 -41.47
C TYR A 47 7.03 -0.22 -40.82
N ASP A 48 7.04 -0.10 -39.49
CA ASP A 48 8.21 0.34 -38.73
C ASP A 48 9.26 -0.80 -38.72
N PRO A 49 10.44 -0.62 -39.34
CA PRO A 49 11.51 -1.63 -39.37
C PRO A 49 12.06 -1.97 -37.96
N ASN A 50 11.85 -1.09 -36.99
CA ASN A 50 12.28 -1.26 -35.60
C ASN A 50 11.18 -1.84 -34.70
N PHE A 51 10.01 -2.16 -35.25
CA PHE A 51 8.94 -2.81 -34.50
C PHE A 51 9.38 -4.23 -34.12
N THR A 52 9.78 -4.37 -32.87
CA THR A 52 9.99 -5.68 -32.25
C THR A 52 8.63 -6.19 -31.78
N VAL A 53 8.13 -7.24 -32.44
CA VAL A 53 6.93 -7.95 -31.99
C VAL A 53 7.19 -8.41 -30.56
N THR A 54 6.33 -8.01 -29.63
CA THR A 54 6.38 -8.51 -28.26
C THR A 54 6.24 -10.02 -28.29
N LYS A 55 7.32 -10.74 -27.99
CA LYS A 55 7.28 -12.18 -27.84
C LYS A 55 6.53 -12.47 -26.54
N PHE A 56 5.29 -12.93 -26.64
CA PHE A 56 4.57 -13.44 -25.49
C PHE A 56 5.27 -14.72 -25.02
N GLU A 57 6.06 -14.63 -23.96
CA GLU A 57 6.53 -15.82 -23.26
C GLU A 57 5.32 -16.57 -22.72
N LYS A 58 5.26 -17.87 -23.01
CA LYS A 58 4.22 -18.75 -22.49
C LYS A 58 4.47 -18.90 -20.99
N LYS A 59 3.76 -18.10 -20.18
CA LYS A 59 3.77 -18.21 -18.72
C LYS A 59 3.55 -19.66 -18.32
N SER A 60 4.31 -20.14 -17.34
CA SER A 60 4.05 -21.44 -16.74
C SER A 60 2.60 -21.50 -16.23
N GLU A 61 2.03 -22.68 -16.17
CA GLU A 61 0.64 -22.88 -15.70
C GLU A 61 0.42 -22.21 -14.33
N ILE A 62 1.38 -22.34 -13.42
CA ILE A 62 1.31 -21.69 -12.10
C ILE A 62 1.30 -20.16 -12.18
N GLN A 63 2.09 -19.57 -13.09
CA GLN A 63 2.09 -18.12 -13.30
C GLN A 63 0.78 -17.62 -13.90
N GLN A 64 0.05 -18.46 -14.64
CA GLN A 64 -1.29 -18.14 -15.14
C GLN A 64 -2.29 -18.13 -13.98
N HIS A 65 -2.31 -19.15 -13.14
CA HIS A 65 -3.15 -19.18 -11.93
C HIS A 65 -2.86 -18.02 -10.99
N ILE A 66 -1.59 -17.68 -10.75
CA ILE A 66 -1.20 -16.49 -9.97
C ILE A 66 -1.76 -15.21 -10.60
N GLY A 67 -1.71 -15.09 -11.93
CA GLY A 67 -2.27 -13.94 -12.66
C GLY A 67 -3.79 -13.84 -12.54
N GLU A 68 -4.49 -14.97 -12.61
CA GLU A 68 -5.94 -15.06 -12.44
C GLU A 68 -6.34 -14.68 -11.02
N ILE A 69 -5.70 -15.27 -10.01
CA ILE A 69 -5.95 -14.97 -8.59
C ILE A 69 -5.73 -13.48 -8.30
N LYS A 70 -4.66 -12.87 -8.81
CA LYS A 70 -4.43 -11.42 -8.71
C LYS A 70 -5.58 -10.60 -9.29
N THR A 71 -6.08 -11.02 -10.45
CA THR A 71 -7.21 -10.35 -11.13
C THR A 71 -8.49 -10.48 -10.31
N LEU A 72 -8.74 -11.66 -9.74
CA LEU A 72 -9.89 -11.94 -8.88
C LEU A 72 -9.85 -11.12 -7.59
N LEU A 73 -8.71 -11.10 -6.90
CA LEU A 73 -8.52 -10.30 -5.68
C LEU A 73 -8.79 -8.81 -5.93
N ASN A 74 -8.32 -8.25 -7.04
CA ASN A 74 -8.59 -6.85 -7.40
C ASN A 74 -10.06 -6.54 -7.74
N LYS A 75 -10.87 -7.56 -8.06
CA LYS A 75 -12.30 -7.44 -8.30
C LYS A 75 -13.15 -7.73 -7.05
N LEU A 76 -12.50 -8.11 -5.94
CA LEU A 76 -13.17 -8.49 -4.71
C LEU A 76 -13.79 -7.25 -4.04
N THR A 77 -15.10 -7.28 -3.87
CA THR A 77 -15.90 -6.27 -3.19
C THR A 77 -16.99 -6.97 -2.38
N ASP A 78 -17.70 -6.26 -1.50
CA ASP A 78 -18.81 -6.86 -0.76
C ASP A 78 -19.87 -7.50 -1.66
N LYS A 79 -20.13 -6.89 -2.84
CA LYS A 79 -21.14 -7.37 -3.81
C LYS A 79 -20.67 -8.58 -4.60
N THR A 80 -19.37 -8.70 -4.82
CA THR A 80 -18.77 -9.77 -5.65
C THR A 80 -18.12 -10.86 -4.80
N PHE A 81 -18.19 -10.74 -3.47
CA PHE A 81 -17.45 -11.56 -2.52
C PHE A 81 -17.68 -13.05 -2.75
N ASP A 82 -18.94 -13.49 -2.68
CA ASP A 82 -19.28 -14.92 -2.72
C ASP A 82 -18.77 -15.57 -4.01
N LYS A 83 -19.13 -14.99 -5.16
CA LYS A 83 -18.71 -15.48 -6.47
C LYS A 83 -17.19 -15.50 -6.64
N ILE A 84 -16.50 -14.42 -6.30
CA ILE A 84 -15.04 -14.33 -6.49
C ILE A 84 -14.31 -15.26 -5.53
N SER A 85 -14.78 -15.38 -4.29
CA SER A 85 -14.21 -16.32 -3.32
C SER A 85 -14.28 -17.75 -3.85
N GLU A 86 -15.43 -18.18 -4.36
CA GLU A 86 -15.62 -19.51 -4.97
C GLU A 86 -14.67 -19.75 -6.16
N GLU A 87 -14.52 -18.76 -7.04
CA GLU A 87 -13.56 -18.83 -8.17
C GLU A 87 -12.11 -18.98 -7.67
N ILE A 88 -11.73 -18.25 -6.61
CA ILE A 88 -10.40 -18.39 -5.98
C ILE A 88 -10.22 -19.80 -5.41
N PHE A 89 -11.19 -20.31 -4.64
CA PHE A 89 -11.12 -21.67 -4.07
C PHE A 89 -11.00 -22.73 -5.15
N THR A 90 -11.74 -22.59 -6.24
CA THR A 90 -11.67 -23.53 -7.39
C THR A 90 -10.29 -23.54 -8.04
N LEU A 91 -9.58 -22.40 -8.07
CA LEU A 91 -8.20 -22.34 -8.57
C LEU A 91 -7.22 -22.95 -7.56
N LEU A 92 -7.42 -22.72 -6.27
CA LEU A 92 -6.58 -23.26 -5.20
C LEU A 92 -6.69 -24.79 -5.10
N ASP A 93 -7.89 -25.36 -5.25
CA ASP A 93 -8.10 -26.82 -5.23
C ASP A 93 -7.36 -27.54 -6.36
N LYS A 94 -7.05 -26.85 -7.46
CA LYS A 94 -6.28 -27.45 -8.57
C LYS A 94 -4.78 -27.51 -8.31
N ILE A 95 -4.30 -26.74 -7.35
CA ILE A 95 -2.86 -26.58 -7.07
C ILE A 95 -2.45 -27.11 -5.70
N GLU A 96 -3.40 -27.39 -4.80
CA GLU A 96 -3.13 -27.75 -3.41
C GLU A 96 -2.28 -29.01 -3.26
N ASP A 97 -2.40 -29.98 -4.17
CA ASP A 97 -1.61 -31.22 -4.17
C ASP A 97 -0.12 -31.02 -4.52
N ASN A 98 0.29 -29.80 -4.87
CA ASN A 98 1.68 -29.46 -5.18
C ASN A 98 2.21 -28.44 -4.18
N ASP A 99 2.86 -28.92 -3.12
CA ASP A 99 3.35 -28.11 -2.00
C ASP A 99 4.15 -26.88 -2.44
N ASP A 100 5.11 -27.04 -3.37
CA ASP A 100 5.97 -25.93 -3.82
C ASP A 100 5.16 -24.83 -4.54
N LYS A 101 4.25 -25.22 -5.44
CA LYS A 101 3.38 -24.28 -6.17
C LYS A 101 2.36 -23.63 -5.23
N PHE A 102 1.82 -24.40 -4.29
CA PHE A 102 0.85 -23.90 -3.32
C PHE A 102 1.50 -22.92 -2.34
N GLU A 103 2.74 -23.20 -1.93
CA GLU A 103 3.58 -22.29 -1.16
C GLU A 103 3.85 -20.97 -1.91
N GLU A 104 4.12 -21.02 -3.22
CA GLU A 104 4.29 -19.81 -4.05
C GLU A 104 2.98 -19.00 -4.12
N VAL A 105 1.85 -19.64 -4.39
CA VAL A 105 0.55 -18.97 -4.52
C VAL A 105 0.09 -18.39 -3.18
N SER A 106 0.25 -19.13 -2.08
CA SER A 106 -0.12 -18.66 -0.74
C SER A 106 0.67 -17.42 -0.33
N LYS A 107 1.98 -17.37 -0.65
CA LYS A 107 2.82 -16.16 -0.46
C LYS A 107 2.28 -14.96 -1.23
N VAL A 108 1.89 -15.18 -2.49
CA VAL A 108 1.35 -14.10 -3.34
C VAL A 108 0.02 -13.59 -2.82
N ILE A 109 -0.91 -14.49 -2.46
CA ILE A 109 -2.20 -14.12 -1.88
C ILE A 109 -1.97 -13.32 -0.60
N PHE A 110 -1.18 -13.85 0.32
CA PHE A 110 -0.89 -13.19 1.59
C PHE A 110 -0.34 -11.78 1.37
N LYS A 111 0.66 -11.63 0.48
CA LYS A 111 1.24 -10.32 0.14
C LYS A 111 0.19 -9.34 -0.36
N ILE A 112 -0.75 -9.77 -1.19
CA ILE A 112 -1.79 -8.88 -1.74
C ILE A 112 -2.76 -8.43 -0.65
N VAL A 113 -3.28 -9.38 0.14
CA VAL A 113 -4.28 -9.09 1.17
C VAL A 113 -3.70 -8.23 2.30
N SER A 114 -2.42 -8.41 2.63
CA SER A 114 -1.76 -7.68 3.71
C SER A 114 -1.19 -6.31 3.29
N SER A 115 -1.14 -6.00 1.99
CA SER A 115 -0.52 -4.78 1.46
C SER A 115 -1.52 -3.77 0.90
N ASN A 116 -2.82 -3.95 1.14
CA ASN A 116 -3.86 -3.04 0.67
C ASN A 116 -4.81 -2.64 1.80
N SER A 117 -4.61 -1.42 2.33
CA SER A 117 -5.37 -0.90 3.47
C SER A 117 -6.85 -0.68 3.16
N CYS A 118 -7.18 -0.23 1.94
CA CYS A 118 -8.54 0.16 1.55
C CYS A 118 -9.55 -0.99 1.62
N PHE A 119 -9.10 -2.21 1.34
CA PHE A 119 -9.95 -3.41 1.34
C PHE A 119 -9.59 -4.36 2.48
N SER A 120 -8.88 -3.88 3.51
CA SER A 120 -8.32 -4.70 4.59
C SER A 120 -9.36 -5.60 5.28
N TYR A 121 -10.59 -5.12 5.51
CA TYR A 121 -11.66 -5.95 6.08
C TYR A 121 -12.15 -7.05 5.13
N ILE A 122 -12.45 -6.70 3.86
CA ILE A 122 -12.92 -7.67 2.86
C ILE A 122 -11.84 -8.75 2.60
N TYR A 123 -10.58 -8.32 2.55
CA TYR A 123 -9.46 -9.23 2.41
C TYR A 123 -9.25 -10.11 3.65
N ALA A 124 -9.39 -9.58 4.87
CA ALA A 124 -9.36 -10.40 6.08
C ALA A 124 -10.52 -11.41 6.12
N LYS A 125 -11.71 -11.04 5.63
CA LYS A 125 -12.87 -11.93 5.51
C LYS A 125 -12.61 -13.09 4.55
N LEU A 126 -12.03 -12.83 3.38
CA LEU A 126 -11.60 -13.88 2.46
C LEU A 126 -10.53 -14.76 3.12
N TYR A 127 -9.55 -14.13 3.78
CA TYR A 127 -8.45 -14.84 4.41
C TYR A 127 -8.91 -15.80 5.51
N LYS A 128 -9.97 -15.43 6.23
CA LYS A 128 -10.61 -16.33 7.20
C LYS A 128 -11.10 -17.62 6.54
N GLN A 129 -11.81 -17.51 5.41
CA GLN A 129 -12.28 -18.70 4.69
C GLN A 129 -11.10 -19.53 4.15
N LEU A 130 -10.02 -18.87 3.73
CA LEU A 130 -8.80 -19.55 3.28
C LEU A 130 -8.14 -20.35 4.42
N VAL A 131 -8.04 -19.78 5.61
CA VAL A 131 -7.50 -20.46 6.81
C VAL A 131 -8.37 -21.63 7.24
N GLU A 132 -9.69 -21.50 7.14
CA GLU A 132 -10.65 -22.57 7.46
C GLU A 132 -10.49 -23.80 6.55
N LYS A 133 -10.01 -23.61 5.31
CA LYS A 133 -9.84 -24.69 4.34
C LYS A 133 -8.41 -25.18 4.19
N TYR A 134 -7.41 -24.29 4.19
CA TYR A 134 -6.01 -24.65 3.95
C TYR A 134 -5.09 -24.13 5.06
N GLU A 135 -4.46 -25.07 5.78
CA GLU A 135 -3.58 -24.81 6.93
C GLU A 135 -2.41 -23.86 6.60
N ILE A 136 -1.92 -23.88 5.36
CA ILE A 136 -0.80 -23.05 4.90
C ILE A 136 -1.04 -21.54 5.14
N PHE A 137 -2.29 -21.08 5.07
CA PHE A 137 -2.61 -19.67 5.28
C PHE A 137 -2.49 -19.27 6.75
N MET A 138 -2.78 -20.16 7.70
CA MET A 138 -2.50 -19.87 9.11
C MET A 138 -0.99 -19.73 9.34
N LYS A 139 -0.19 -20.64 8.75
CA LYS A 139 1.28 -20.56 8.81
C LYS A 139 1.82 -19.23 8.28
N LYS A 140 1.20 -18.63 7.26
CA LYS A 140 1.60 -17.30 6.76
C LYS A 140 1.32 -16.18 7.75
N ILE A 141 0.22 -16.26 8.51
CA ILE A 141 -0.05 -15.32 9.61
C ILE A 141 1.03 -15.46 10.68
N ASP A 142 1.35 -16.69 11.10
CA ASP A 142 2.35 -16.92 12.15
C ASP A 142 3.73 -16.38 11.75
N ILE A 143 4.19 -16.74 10.54
CA ILE A 143 5.43 -16.21 9.96
C ILE A 143 5.39 -14.68 9.90
N CYS A 144 4.25 -14.10 9.54
CA CYS A 144 4.09 -12.65 9.50
C CYS A 144 4.26 -12.03 10.89
N LEU A 145 3.66 -12.59 11.93
CA LEU A 145 3.77 -12.08 13.29
C LEU A 145 5.20 -12.19 13.82
N GLU A 146 5.93 -13.25 13.47
CA GLU A 146 7.33 -13.43 13.84
C GLU A 146 8.27 -12.46 13.11
N MET A 147 8.07 -12.29 11.80
CA MET A 147 9.02 -11.57 10.95
C MET A 147 8.74 -10.05 10.83
N ASN A 148 7.49 -9.61 11.00
CA ASN A 148 7.12 -8.21 10.75
C ASN A 148 7.25 -7.28 11.95
N ASN A 149 7.86 -7.71 13.05
CA ASN A 149 8.27 -6.81 14.12
C ASN A 149 9.11 -5.64 13.56
N LYS A 150 10.00 -5.90 12.57
CA LYS A 150 10.74 -4.83 11.89
C LYS A 150 9.83 -3.82 11.20
N LEU A 151 8.82 -4.28 10.46
CA LEU A 151 7.93 -3.36 9.74
C LEU A 151 7.03 -2.57 10.70
N ILE A 152 6.65 -3.14 11.84
CA ILE A 152 5.79 -2.48 12.83
C ILE A 152 6.58 -1.46 13.66
N TYR A 153 7.80 -1.81 14.08
CA TYR A 153 8.58 -0.99 15.04
C TYR A 153 9.70 -0.16 14.43
N ASN A 154 10.25 -0.53 13.26
CA ASN A 154 11.38 0.21 12.68
C ASN A 154 10.84 1.29 11.75
N PHE A 155 10.82 2.52 12.24
CA PHE A 155 10.48 3.70 11.46
C PHE A 155 11.78 4.33 10.96
N VAL A 156 11.79 4.72 9.69
CA VAL A 156 12.95 5.35 9.05
C VAL A 156 12.50 6.75 8.63
N GLN A 157 13.36 7.73 8.84
CA GLN A 157 13.19 9.07 8.30
C GLN A 157 14.36 9.39 7.39
N VAL A 158 14.07 9.80 6.16
CA VAL A 158 15.04 10.25 5.16
C VAL A 158 14.44 11.46 4.47
N SER A 159 15.25 12.49 4.20
CA SER A 159 14.80 13.62 3.37
C SER A 159 14.88 13.29 1.89
N SER A 160 13.94 13.79 1.08
CA SER A 160 14.03 13.70 -0.38
C SER A 160 15.28 14.37 -0.95
N ASP A 161 15.80 15.36 -0.23
CA ASP A 161 16.98 16.13 -0.63
C ASP A 161 18.29 15.39 -0.30
N GLU A 162 18.25 14.49 0.68
CA GLU A 162 19.39 13.65 1.07
C GLU A 162 19.52 12.41 0.19
N ASN A 163 18.44 11.64 0.08
CA ASN A 163 18.41 10.41 -0.71
C ASN A 163 16.99 10.12 -1.21
N TYR A 164 16.73 10.49 -2.46
CA TYR A 164 15.42 10.34 -3.09
C TYR A 164 14.95 8.88 -3.16
N ASP A 165 15.86 7.94 -3.43
CA ASP A 165 15.50 6.52 -3.55
C ASP A 165 15.10 5.93 -2.20
N GLU A 166 15.80 6.30 -1.14
CA GLU A 166 15.45 5.90 0.22
C GLU A 166 14.18 6.60 0.72
N PHE A 167 13.96 7.86 0.35
CA PHE A 167 12.71 8.56 0.60
C PHE A 167 11.51 7.87 -0.07
N CYS A 168 11.68 7.40 -1.32
CA CYS A 168 10.66 6.61 -2.02
C CYS A 168 10.36 5.30 -1.29
N LYS A 169 11.40 4.55 -0.88
CA LYS A 169 11.26 3.30 -0.12
C LYS A 169 10.59 3.53 1.23
N MET A 170 10.97 4.58 1.96
CA MET A 170 10.36 4.97 3.22
C MET A 170 8.85 5.20 3.07
N ASN A 171 8.43 5.93 2.03
CA ASN A 171 7.01 6.15 1.75
C ASN A 171 6.27 4.86 1.37
N GLU A 172 6.91 3.98 0.61
CA GLU A 172 6.35 2.67 0.26
C GLU A 172 6.17 1.81 1.53
N ASP A 173 7.17 1.75 2.40
CA ASP A 173 7.14 0.99 3.64
C ASP A 173 6.11 1.54 4.62
N LYS A 174 5.93 2.86 4.68
CA LYS A 174 4.83 3.50 5.42
C LYS A 174 3.46 3.03 4.95
N GLN A 175 3.25 2.95 3.64
CA GLN A 175 1.98 2.45 3.08
C GLN A 175 1.79 0.96 3.40
N LYS A 176 2.83 0.15 3.24
CA LYS A 176 2.82 -1.28 3.60
C LYS A 176 2.52 -1.48 5.08
N ARG A 177 3.14 -0.70 5.96
CA ARG A 177 2.93 -0.76 7.41
C ARG A 177 1.46 -0.52 7.75
N ARG A 178 0.88 0.57 7.23
CA ARG A 178 -0.55 0.91 7.44
C ARG A 178 -1.48 -0.19 6.91
N ALA A 179 -1.18 -0.74 5.74
CA ALA A 179 -1.93 -1.85 5.19
C ALA A 179 -1.84 -3.11 6.06
N LEU A 180 -0.63 -3.46 6.52
CA LEU A 180 -0.41 -4.62 7.37
C LEU A 180 -1.14 -4.48 8.70
N VAL A 181 -0.99 -3.34 9.40
CA VAL A 181 -1.65 -3.16 10.71
C VAL A 181 -3.17 -3.11 10.58
N SER A 182 -3.69 -2.61 9.46
CA SER A 182 -5.13 -2.66 9.15
C SER A 182 -5.58 -4.11 8.92
N PHE A 183 -4.82 -4.89 8.15
CA PHE A 183 -5.10 -6.31 7.92
C PHE A 183 -5.06 -7.12 9.23
N LEU A 184 -4.01 -6.97 10.04
CA LEU A 184 -3.87 -7.66 11.33
C LEU A 184 -5.01 -7.28 12.30
N SER A 185 -5.38 -5.99 12.38
CA SER A 185 -6.51 -5.56 13.21
C SER A 185 -7.81 -6.25 12.79
N ASN A 186 -8.11 -6.31 11.49
CA ASN A 186 -9.29 -7.01 10.99
C ASN A 186 -9.20 -8.54 11.15
N ALA A 187 -8.00 -9.12 11.02
CA ALA A 187 -7.76 -10.53 11.32
C ALA A 187 -8.07 -10.85 12.79
N CYS A 188 -7.77 -9.92 13.71
CA CYS A 188 -8.12 -10.04 15.13
C CYS A 188 -9.63 -10.02 15.34
N LEU A 189 -10.34 -9.07 14.72
CA LEU A 189 -11.81 -9.01 14.77
C LEU A 189 -12.46 -10.30 14.26
N LEU A 190 -11.83 -10.96 13.30
CA LEU A 190 -12.28 -12.22 12.71
C LEU A 190 -11.80 -13.48 13.45
N LYS A 191 -11.08 -13.30 14.57
CA LYS A 191 -10.53 -14.35 15.45
C LYS A 191 -9.46 -15.21 14.79
N LEU A 192 -8.72 -14.67 13.83
CA LEU A 192 -7.54 -15.32 13.23
C LEU A 192 -6.26 -15.05 14.02
N ILE A 193 -6.22 -13.94 14.76
CA ILE A 193 -5.12 -13.63 15.67
C ILE A 193 -5.70 -13.29 17.05
N ASP A 194 -4.93 -13.63 18.08
CA ASP A 194 -5.32 -13.33 19.46
C ASP A 194 -5.21 -11.83 19.77
N LEU A 195 -6.12 -11.33 20.61
CA LEU A 195 -6.16 -9.91 20.99
C LEU A 195 -4.90 -9.47 21.74
N SER A 196 -4.24 -10.37 22.48
CA SER A 196 -2.98 -10.10 23.18
C SER A 196 -1.87 -9.62 22.25
N VAL A 197 -1.89 -10.03 20.98
CA VAL A 197 -0.94 -9.57 19.96
C VAL A 197 -1.15 -8.08 19.68
N ILE A 198 -2.40 -7.64 19.53
CA ILE A 198 -2.75 -6.23 19.31
C ILE A 198 -2.41 -5.40 20.55
N ILE A 199 -2.74 -5.90 21.75
CA ILE A 199 -2.41 -5.26 23.03
C ILE A 199 -0.91 -5.03 23.15
N LYS A 200 -0.10 -6.04 22.82
CA LYS A 200 1.36 -5.94 22.81
C LYS A 200 1.84 -4.84 21.84
N TYR A 201 1.35 -4.85 20.59
CA TYR A 201 1.75 -3.82 19.61
C TYR A 201 1.41 -2.41 20.08
N VAL A 202 0.20 -2.20 20.62
CA VAL A 202 -0.22 -0.89 21.13
C VAL A 202 0.64 -0.43 22.30
N ASN A 203 0.92 -1.33 23.27
CA ASN A 203 1.80 -1.04 24.41
C ASN A 203 3.20 -0.64 23.95
N ASP A 204 3.82 -1.45 23.09
CA ASP A 204 5.18 -1.22 22.61
C ASP A 204 5.29 0.11 21.84
N LEU A 205 4.29 0.43 21.00
CA LEU A 205 4.24 1.68 20.25
C LEU A 205 4.03 2.88 21.19
N LEU A 206 3.11 2.81 22.15
CA LEU A 206 2.92 3.91 23.11
C LEU A 206 4.18 4.18 23.94
N ASN A 207 4.90 3.13 24.32
CA ASN A 207 6.17 3.26 25.04
C ASN A 207 7.28 3.86 24.17
N SER A 208 7.31 3.55 22.87
CA SER A 208 8.34 4.09 21.97
C SER A 208 8.14 5.56 21.63
N VAL A 209 6.90 6.07 21.58
CA VAL A 209 6.60 7.48 21.22
C VAL A 209 7.42 8.47 22.02
N TYR A 210 7.53 8.30 23.34
CA TYR A 210 8.29 9.22 24.19
C TYR A 210 9.78 9.22 23.84
N GLN A 211 10.36 8.06 23.52
CA GLN A 211 11.76 7.97 23.12
C GLN A 211 11.99 8.66 21.78
N GLU A 212 11.08 8.47 20.82
CA GLU A 212 11.17 9.09 19.49
C GLU A 212 10.95 10.61 19.53
N MET A 213 10.06 11.11 20.40
CA MET A 213 9.82 12.55 20.55
C MET A 213 11.03 13.33 21.08
N ASN A 214 11.93 12.67 21.82
CA ASN A 214 13.12 13.29 22.40
C ASN A 214 14.37 13.19 21.52
N LYS A 215 14.29 12.55 20.35
CA LYS A 215 15.37 12.49 19.38
C LYS A 215 15.24 13.64 18.38
N GLU A 216 16.37 14.17 17.92
CA GLU A 216 16.39 15.13 16.81
C GLU A 216 15.95 14.40 15.53
N ASP A 217 15.33 15.14 14.61
CA ASP A 217 14.97 14.66 13.27
C ASP A 217 14.13 13.36 13.22
N ASN A 218 13.26 13.12 14.21
CA ASN A 218 12.34 11.97 14.23
C ASN A 218 10.86 12.37 14.14
N ARG A 219 10.58 13.58 13.68
CA ARG A 219 9.21 14.10 13.58
C ARG A 219 8.29 13.21 12.73
N MET A 220 8.78 12.72 11.57
CA MET A 220 7.97 11.85 10.71
C MET A 220 7.73 10.49 11.35
N VAL A 221 8.70 9.98 12.11
CA VAL A 221 8.58 8.75 12.89
C VAL A 221 7.45 8.88 13.92
N VAL A 222 7.46 9.95 14.73
CA VAL A 222 6.43 10.21 15.75
C VAL A 222 5.04 10.29 15.12
N GLU A 223 4.92 10.97 13.97
CA GLU A 223 3.67 11.06 13.23
C GLU A 223 3.19 9.70 12.69
N GLU A 224 4.12 8.85 12.22
CA GLU A 224 3.77 7.53 11.72
C GLU A 224 3.36 6.57 12.85
N VAL A 225 4.05 6.59 13.99
CA VAL A 225 3.69 5.81 15.18
C VAL A 225 2.27 6.17 15.64
N ALA A 226 1.95 7.47 15.72
CA ALA A 226 0.60 7.93 16.10
C ALA A 226 -0.49 7.40 15.15
N GLU A 227 -0.20 7.32 13.85
CA GLU A 227 -1.14 6.79 12.85
C GLU A 227 -1.31 5.28 12.96
N VAL A 228 -0.26 4.54 13.29
CA VAL A 228 -0.36 3.09 13.54
C VAL A 228 -1.20 2.81 14.79
N ILE A 229 -0.96 3.54 15.88
CA ILE A 229 -1.76 3.45 17.11
C ILE A 229 -3.22 3.76 16.81
N TYR A 230 -3.50 4.82 16.03
CA TYR A 230 -4.85 5.16 15.61
C TYR A 230 -5.55 3.98 14.91
N ILE A 231 -4.88 3.31 13.96
CA ILE A 231 -5.47 2.18 13.24
C ILE A 231 -5.83 1.04 14.21
N PHE A 232 -4.90 0.62 15.07
CA PHE A 232 -5.14 -0.46 16.03
C PHE A 232 -6.29 -0.14 16.98
N ILE A 233 -6.27 1.05 17.60
CA ILE A 233 -7.30 1.43 18.57
C ILE A 233 -8.66 1.54 17.90
N THR A 234 -8.76 2.17 16.73
CA THR A 234 -10.06 2.43 16.11
C THR A 234 -10.71 1.16 15.55
N ILE A 235 -9.95 0.29 14.88
CA ILE A 235 -10.48 -0.97 14.34
C ILE A 235 -10.82 -1.93 15.48
N CYS A 236 -9.92 -2.10 16.46
CA CYS A 236 -10.11 -3.06 17.54
C CYS A 236 -10.85 -2.50 18.77
N ASN A 237 -11.36 -1.26 18.71
CA ASN A 237 -11.94 -0.53 19.85
C ASN A 237 -12.92 -1.39 20.68
N LYS A 238 -13.86 -2.05 19.99
CA LYS A 238 -14.89 -2.87 20.66
C LYS A 238 -14.30 -4.03 21.47
N MET A 239 -13.28 -4.69 20.96
CA MET A 239 -12.62 -5.80 21.65
C MET A 239 -11.72 -5.30 22.77
N LEU A 240 -11.02 -4.18 22.53
CA LEU A 240 -10.10 -3.60 23.51
C LEU A 240 -10.84 -3.06 24.73
N LYS A 241 -12.07 -2.53 24.59
CA LYS A 241 -12.87 -2.01 25.72
C LYS A 241 -13.06 -2.99 26.87
N ASP A 242 -13.07 -4.28 26.59
CA ASP A 242 -13.31 -5.33 27.57
C ASP A 242 -12.00 -5.82 28.22
N THR A 243 -10.84 -5.22 27.91
CA THR A 243 -9.54 -5.61 28.45
C THR A 243 -9.09 -4.67 29.57
N GLU A 244 -8.21 -5.16 30.44
CA GLU A 244 -7.70 -4.39 31.58
C GLU A 244 -6.76 -3.25 31.16
N GLU A 245 -6.08 -3.39 30.03
CA GLU A 245 -5.10 -2.43 29.50
C GLU A 245 -5.75 -1.20 28.86
N TYR A 246 -7.02 -1.29 28.47
CA TYR A 246 -7.71 -0.25 27.69
C TYR A 246 -7.66 1.13 28.34
N ASN A 247 -7.92 1.20 29.64
CA ASN A 247 -7.85 2.45 30.39
C ASN A 247 -6.40 2.99 30.43
N GLY A 248 -5.40 2.11 30.50
CA GLY A 248 -3.98 2.47 30.40
C GLY A 248 -3.65 3.09 29.04
N PHE A 249 -4.15 2.51 27.94
CA PHE A 249 -3.99 3.07 26.60
C PHE A 249 -4.60 4.46 26.49
N LEU A 250 -5.86 4.63 26.92
CA LEU A 250 -6.54 5.92 26.84
C LEU A 250 -5.86 6.99 27.70
N ASN A 251 -5.34 6.63 28.87
CA ASN A 251 -4.57 7.56 29.70
C ASN A 251 -3.28 8.00 29.01
N ASN A 252 -2.51 7.08 28.43
CA ASN A 252 -1.30 7.41 27.67
C ASN A 252 -1.62 8.31 26.46
N ILE A 253 -2.65 7.96 25.69
CA ILE A 253 -3.11 8.74 24.54
C ILE A 253 -3.55 10.14 24.97
N LYS A 254 -4.26 10.25 26.11
CA LYS A 254 -4.65 11.55 26.66
C LYS A 254 -3.44 12.42 27.00
N ILE A 255 -2.45 11.87 27.71
CA ILE A 255 -1.22 12.59 28.03
C ILE A 255 -0.54 13.06 26.74
N LEU A 256 -0.36 12.17 25.75
CA LEU A 256 0.23 12.49 24.46
C LEU A 256 -0.55 13.59 23.70
N SER A 257 -1.88 13.59 23.83
CA SER A 257 -2.76 14.60 23.21
C SER A 257 -2.71 15.97 23.88
N GLU A 258 -2.13 16.08 25.08
CA GLU A 258 -2.05 17.32 25.86
C GLU A 258 -0.65 17.94 25.83
N LEU A 259 0.37 17.21 25.37
CA LEU A 259 1.76 17.67 25.30
C LEU A 259 1.90 19.01 24.56
N LYS A 260 2.86 19.82 25.03
CA LYS A 260 3.29 21.02 24.33
C LYS A 260 4.35 20.62 23.31
N VAL A 261 4.11 20.98 22.04
CA VAL A 261 4.98 20.61 20.93
C VAL A 261 6.41 21.12 21.13
N ASN A 262 6.57 22.32 21.70
CA ASN A 262 7.87 22.94 21.89
C ASN A 262 8.69 22.32 23.04
N ASP A 263 8.10 21.47 23.87
CA ASP A 263 8.81 20.83 24.99
C ASP A 263 9.62 19.59 24.55
N TYR A 264 9.45 19.15 23.30
CA TYR A 264 10.08 17.95 22.74
C TYR A 264 10.61 18.21 21.33
N GLN A 265 11.76 17.63 21.00
CA GLN A 265 12.48 17.90 19.75
C GLN A 265 11.69 17.49 18.49
N SER A 266 11.03 16.34 18.53
CA SER A 266 10.34 15.74 17.39
C SER A 266 8.83 15.64 17.56
N CYS A 267 8.26 16.20 18.63
CA CYS A 267 6.81 16.26 18.77
C CYS A 267 6.21 17.15 17.67
N SER A 268 5.01 16.81 17.22
CA SER A 268 4.33 17.58 16.17
C SER A 268 2.85 17.75 16.47
N SER A 269 2.30 18.89 16.04
CA SER A 269 0.85 19.13 16.13
C SER A 269 0.06 18.04 15.40
N ARG A 270 0.60 17.48 14.31
CA ARG A 270 -0.07 16.43 13.54
C ARG A 270 -0.20 15.14 14.35
N ALA A 271 0.86 14.71 15.04
CA ALA A 271 0.80 13.56 15.95
C ALA A 271 -0.18 13.84 17.11
N LYS A 272 -0.12 15.04 17.70
CA LYS A 272 -1.05 15.47 18.76
C LYS A 272 -2.52 15.41 18.33
N PHE A 273 -2.85 15.96 17.17
CA PHE A 273 -4.20 15.90 16.60
C PHE A 273 -4.64 14.47 16.32
N LYS A 274 -3.71 13.60 15.90
CA LYS A 274 -4.02 12.18 15.73
C LYS A 274 -4.47 11.52 17.03
N TYR A 275 -3.82 11.82 18.16
CA TYR A 275 -4.25 11.33 19.47
C TYR A 275 -5.61 11.90 19.89
N LEU A 276 -5.90 13.17 19.58
CA LEU A 276 -7.24 13.76 19.77
C LEU A 276 -8.30 13.04 18.93
N ASP A 277 -8.01 12.71 17.67
CA ASP A 277 -8.92 11.94 16.80
C ASP A 277 -9.26 10.58 17.44
N ILE A 278 -8.30 9.92 18.09
CA ILE A 278 -8.54 8.64 18.81
C ILE A 278 -9.52 8.87 19.96
N LEU A 279 -9.27 9.87 20.81
CA LEU A 279 -10.14 10.16 21.96
C LEU A 279 -11.56 10.53 21.52
N ASP A 280 -11.69 11.28 20.44
CA ASP A 280 -12.99 11.64 19.88
C ASP A 280 -13.71 10.45 19.24
N PHE A 281 -12.97 9.53 18.60
CA PHE A 281 -13.53 8.28 18.11
C PHE A 281 -14.08 7.42 19.26
N VAL A 282 -13.28 7.21 20.30
CA VAL A 282 -13.63 6.37 21.46
C VAL A 282 -14.80 6.93 22.26
N LYS A 283 -14.97 8.25 22.34
CA LYS A 283 -16.15 8.86 22.97
C LYS A 283 -17.45 8.58 22.20
N LYS A 284 -17.38 8.38 20.88
CA LYS A 284 -18.54 8.18 20.00
C LYS A 284 -18.94 6.71 19.84
N HIS A 285 -18.01 5.78 20.03
CA HIS A 285 -18.15 4.35 19.77
C HIS A 285 -17.71 3.53 20.95
#